data_AF-A0A7X3ZCZ1-F1
#
_entry.id   AF-A0A7X3ZCZ1-F1
#
_cell.length_a   1.000
_cell.length_b   1.000
_cell.length_c   1.000
_cell.angle_alpha   90.00
_cell.angle_beta   90.00
_cell.angle_gamma   90.00
#
_symmetry.space_group_name_H-M   'P 1'
#
loop_
_entity.id
_entity.type
_entity.pdbx_description
1 polymer ?
#
loop_
_entity_poly.entity_id
_entity_poly.type
_entity_poly.pdbx_seq_one_letter_code
_entity_poly.pdbx_strand_id
1 'polypeptide(L)'
;MQPIDIGSSKQLFVDDRFIATGNGVELTMNPPYQAAEPVVTVDAPWEDPSDTSFGIYSSVLREDDGRIQLWYHVRRAKEESELSLDQAYVGYAESTDGTHFDKPELLLIDEGGSTANNVVIPSKLGGSSVWIDPHAPPEERYKNQSKVYNPDVAMQFHMHSSPDGIHWKFLRRLQFPHRGGWDTQSIVFWDPAIGRYVLYTRRWVAKRHTTAEGNENYRTVRRLESDDLVNWDNQKTVMWPDEADLATYETGAPLDPTAPEKPYGRTPMDYYGASVFK
;
A
#
# COMPACT_ATOMS: atom_id res chain seq x y z
N MET A 1 7.79 36.27 -5.09
CA MET A 1 8.26 34.87 -4.97
C MET A 1 9.33 34.63 -6.00
N GLN A 2 10.35 33.82 -5.70
CA GLN A 2 11.23 33.32 -6.75
C GLN A 2 10.46 32.34 -7.64
N PRO A 3 10.64 32.37 -8.96
CA PRO A 3 10.06 31.38 -9.86
C PRO A 3 10.51 29.96 -9.49
N ILE A 4 9.59 29.00 -9.53
CA ILE A 4 9.93 27.57 -9.39
C ILE A 4 10.30 27.06 -10.78
N ASP A 5 11.55 26.68 -10.99
CA ASP A 5 11.98 26.04 -12.24
C ASP A 5 11.50 24.58 -12.26
N ILE A 6 10.61 24.27 -13.21
CA ILE A 6 10.05 22.93 -13.42
C ILE A 6 10.56 22.27 -14.70
N GLY A 7 11.37 22.96 -15.51
CA GLY A 7 11.78 22.50 -16.84
C GLY A 7 10.61 21.98 -17.69
N SER A 8 10.74 20.75 -18.21
CA SER A 8 9.68 20.04 -18.96
C SER A 8 8.95 18.99 -18.12
N SER A 9 9.11 19.01 -16.79
CA SER A 9 8.51 18.02 -15.91
C SER A 9 6.99 18.22 -15.83
N LYS A 10 6.24 17.14 -16.04
CA LYS A 10 4.77 17.16 -15.88
C LYS A 10 4.44 17.55 -14.44
N GLN A 11 3.54 18.53 -14.28
CA GLN A 11 3.02 18.96 -12.98
C GLN A 11 1.55 18.59 -12.87
N LEU A 12 1.13 18.15 -11.69
CA LEU A 12 -0.28 18.01 -11.36
C LEU A 12 -0.78 19.34 -10.77
N PHE A 13 -1.92 19.82 -11.25
CA PHE A 13 -2.56 21.03 -10.70
C PHE A 13 -3.49 20.62 -9.56
N VAL A 14 -2.88 20.24 -8.43
CA VAL A 14 -3.60 19.85 -7.20
C VAL A 14 -3.83 21.03 -6.25
N ASP A 15 -3.09 22.12 -6.46
CA ASP A 15 -3.16 23.36 -5.70
C ASP A 15 -2.75 24.57 -6.58
N ASP A 16 -2.72 25.76 -5.99
CA ASP A 16 -2.37 27.00 -6.68
C ASP A 16 -0.85 27.25 -6.80
N ARG A 17 0.01 26.30 -6.38
CA ARG A 17 1.46 26.50 -6.31
C ARG A 17 2.08 26.92 -7.64
N PHE A 18 1.55 26.40 -8.74
CA PHE A 18 2.03 26.66 -10.10
C PHE A 18 1.13 27.64 -10.89
N ILE A 19 0.15 28.27 -10.24
CA ILE A 19 -0.82 29.16 -10.89
C ILE A 19 -0.54 30.60 -10.45
N ALA A 20 0.01 31.41 -11.36
CA ALA A 20 0.25 32.83 -11.09
C ALA A 20 -1.05 33.66 -11.17
N THR A 21 -1.94 33.33 -12.11
CA THR A 21 -3.23 34.02 -12.33
C THR A 21 -4.24 33.06 -12.95
N GLY A 22 -5.52 33.18 -12.58
CA GLY A 22 -6.66 32.55 -13.23
C GLY A 22 -7.76 33.56 -13.52
N ASN A 23 -8.45 33.44 -14.66
CA ASN A 23 -9.60 34.28 -15.01
C ASN A 23 -10.70 33.41 -15.64
N GLY A 24 -11.89 33.40 -15.02
CA GLY A 24 -13.03 32.62 -15.50
C GLY A 24 -12.83 31.11 -15.45
N VAL A 25 -11.88 30.62 -14.64
CA VAL A 25 -11.57 29.19 -14.46
C VAL A 25 -11.37 28.90 -12.98
N GLU A 26 -11.65 27.66 -12.58
CA GLU A 26 -11.50 27.16 -11.21
C GLU A 26 -10.90 25.75 -11.26
N LEU A 27 -10.02 25.43 -10.30
CA LEU A 27 -9.56 24.06 -10.11
C LEU A 27 -10.69 23.23 -9.48
N THR A 28 -11.12 22.18 -10.18
CA THR A 28 -12.19 21.30 -9.70
C THR A 28 -11.71 19.86 -9.66
N MET A 29 -11.84 19.22 -8.50
CA MET A 29 -11.69 17.77 -8.40
C MET A 29 -12.86 17.10 -9.12
N ASN A 30 -12.56 16.34 -10.18
CA ASN A 30 -13.60 15.58 -10.87
C ASN A 30 -14.13 14.49 -9.92
N PRO A 31 -15.46 14.38 -9.75
CA PRO A 31 -16.02 13.36 -8.87
C PRO A 31 -15.65 11.97 -9.42
N PRO A 32 -15.19 11.04 -8.57
CA PRO A 32 -14.97 9.67 -9.00
C PRO A 32 -16.29 9.04 -9.40
N TYR A 33 -16.27 8.25 -10.48
CA TYR A 33 -17.39 7.38 -10.85
C TYR A 33 -17.13 5.99 -10.28
N GLN A 34 -18.07 5.51 -9.46
CA GLN A 34 -18.08 4.12 -9.01
C GLN A 34 -18.98 3.32 -9.95
N ALA A 35 -18.39 2.33 -10.64
CA ALA A 35 -19.14 1.40 -11.46
C ALA A 35 -20.10 0.58 -10.58
N ALA A 36 -21.27 0.24 -11.12
CA ALA A 36 -22.26 -0.57 -10.41
C ALA A 36 -21.76 -2.02 -10.21
N GLU A 37 -21.10 -2.55 -11.23
CA GLU A 37 -20.53 -3.90 -11.22
C GLU A 37 -19.06 -3.87 -10.77
N PRO A 38 -18.64 -4.79 -9.90
CA PRO A 38 -17.23 -4.97 -9.56
C PRO A 38 -16.42 -5.47 -10.76
N VAL A 39 -15.18 -4.97 -10.91
CA VAL A 39 -14.24 -5.38 -11.98
C VAL A 39 -13.62 -6.75 -11.76
N VAL A 40 -13.62 -7.23 -10.50
CA VAL A 40 -13.16 -8.56 -10.10
C VAL A 40 -14.07 -9.08 -9.00
N THR A 41 -14.57 -10.31 -9.15
CA THR A 41 -15.43 -11.01 -8.19
C THR A 41 -14.82 -12.36 -7.83
N VAL A 42 -15.43 -13.11 -6.91
CA VAL A 42 -14.99 -14.46 -6.54
C VAL A 42 -15.63 -15.44 -7.52
N ASP A 43 -14.95 -15.73 -8.63
CA ASP A 43 -15.53 -16.41 -9.80
C ASP A 43 -14.58 -17.42 -10.48
N ALA A 44 -13.35 -17.56 -10.00
CA ALA A 44 -12.45 -18.59 -10.51
C ALA A 44 -12.75 -19.97 -9.89
N PRO A 45 -12.44 -21.09 -10.58
CA PRO A 45 -12.74 -22.45 -10.10
C PRO A 45 -12.13 -22.83 -8.74
N TRP A 46 -11.06 -22.14 -8.32
CA TRP A 46 -10.36 -22.34 -7.04
C TRP A 46 -10.79 -21.36 -5.94
N GLU A 47 -11.79 -20.52 -6.20
CA GLU A 47 -12.30 -19.54 -5.26
C GLU A 47 -13.70 -19.97 -4.81
N ASP A 48 -13.93 -20.04 -3.49
CA ASP A 48 -15.22 -20.38 -2.91
C ASP A 48 -15.86 -19.10 -2.31
N PRO A 49 -16.99 -18.60 -2.84
CA PRO A 49 -17.65 -17.41 -2.29
C PRO A 49 -18.05 -17.51 -0.82
N SER A 50 -18.10 -18.71 -0.23
CA SER A 50 -18.40 -18.91 1.18
C SER A 50 -17.19 -18.69 2.11
N ASP A 51 -15.96 -18.66 1.57
CA ASP A 51 -14.76 -18.42 2.37
C ASP A 51 -13.77 -17.42 1.76
N THR A 52 -13.92 -17.05 0.50
CA THR A 52 -12.96 -16.23 -0.23
C THR A 52 -13.46 -14.78 -0.32
N SER A 53 -12.58 -13.83 0.01
CA SER A 53 -12.88 -12.40 -0.08
C SER A 53 -11.67 -11.59 -0.53
N PHE A 54 -11.92 -10.42 -1.11
CA PHE A 54 -10.86 -9.49 -1.48
C PHE A 54 -10.43 -8.64 -0.28
N GLY A 55 -9.11 -8.56 -0.07
CA GLY A 55 -8.51 -7.63 0.87
C GLY A 55 -8.38 -6.22 0.28
N ILE A 56 -7.93 -5.29 1.12
CA ILE A 56 -7.97 -3.85 0.84
C ILE A 56 -6.86 -3.39 -0.13
N TYR A 57 -5.74 -4.12 -0.20
CA TYR A 57 -4.50 -3.63 -0.79
C TYR A 57 -4.08 -4.44 -2.01
N SER A 58 -4.53 -3.98 -3.17
CA SER A 58 -4.20 -4.55 -4.48
C SER A 58 -3.36 -3.56 -5.29
N SER A 59 -2.70 -4.03 -6.34
CA SER A 59 -1.90 -3.19 -7.24
C SER A 59 -2.29 -3.45 -8.68
N VAL A 60 -2.41 -2.39 -9.48
CA VAL A 60 -2.68 -2.47 -10.92
C VAL A 60 -1.58 -1.72 -11.66
N LEU A 61 -1.00 -2.32 -12.69
CA LEU A 61 0.00 -1.69 -13.56
C LEU A 61 -0.35 -1.95 -15.01
N ARG A 62 -0.02 -0.99 -15.89
CA ARG A 62 -0.13 -1.14 -17.33
C ARG A 62 1.25 -1.25 -17.94
N GLU A 63 1.47 -2.30 -18.71
CA GLU A 63 2.69 -2.53 -19.48
C GLU A 63 2.72 -1.68 -20.75
N ASP A 64 3.92 -1.52 -21.32
CA ASP A 64 4.14 -0.77 -22.58
C ASP A 64 3.41 -1.40 -23.78
N ASP A 65 3.22 -2.73 -23.76
CA ASP A 65 2.44 -3.44 -24.79
C ASP A 65 0.93 -3.36 -24.58
N GLY A 66 0.48 -2.64 -23.55
CA GLY A 66 -0.92 -2.36 -23.28
C GLY A 66 -1.61 -3.36 -22.35
N ARG A 67 -0.96 -4.48 -21.96
CA ARG A 67 -1.50 -5.37 -20.93
C ARG A 67 -1.65 -4.63 -19.60
N ILE A 68 -2.75 -4.90 -18.90
CA ILE A 68 -3.02 -4.39 -17.57
C ILE A 68 -2.95 -5.57 -16.60
N GLN A 69 -2.03 -5.53 -15.67
CA GLN A 69 -1.82 -6.57 -14.67
C GLN A 69 -2.37 -6.13 -13.33
N LEU A 70 -3.04 -7.04 -12.64
CA LEU A 70 -3.63 -6.85 -11.33
C LEU A 70 -3.08 -7.91 -10.36
N TRP A 71 -2.44 -7.44 -9.30
CA TRP A 71 -2.08 -8.25 -8.14
C TRP A 71 -3.08 -7.97 -7.03
N TYR A 72 -4.01 -8.89 -6.83
CA TYR A 72 -5.13 -8.70 -5.92
C TYR A 72 -4.92 -9.43 -4.60
N HIS A 73 -5.15 -8.72 -3.50
CA HIS A 73 -5.08 -9.31 -2.16
C HIS A 73 -6.34 -10.15 -1.91
N VAL A 74 -6.15 -11.41 -1.55
CA VAL A 74 -7.22 -12.37 -1.25
C VAL A 74 -7.09 -12.83 0.18
N ARG A 75 -8.21 -13.07 0.84
CA ARG A 75 -8.28 -13.71 2.15
C ARG A 75 -9.21 -14.92 2.09
N ARG A 76 -8.89 -15.97 2.83
CA ARG A 76 -9.72 -17.18 2.97
C ARG A 76 -10.13 -17.42 4.41
N ALA A 77 -11.38 -17.17 4.75
CA ALA A 77 -11.99 -17.46 6.05
C ALA A 77 -13.51 -17.61 5.91
N LYS A 78 -14.13 -18.59 6.57
CA LYS A 78 -15.58 -18.83 6.47
C LYS A 78 -16.39 -17.80 7.25
N GLU A 79 -15.83 -17.34 8.36
CA GLU A 79 -16.41 -16.32 9.20
C GLU A 79 -15.43 -15.17 9.41
N GLU A 80 -15.96 -13.96 9.63
CA GLU A 80 -15.13 -12.79 9.95
C GLU A 80 -14.31 -13.01 11.24
N SER A 81 -14.85 -13.81 12.17
CA SER A 81 -14.20 -14.22 13.42
C SER A 81 -12.94 -15.08 13.20
N GLU A 82 -12.87 -15.77 12.06
CA GLU A 82 -11.76 -16.65 11.67
C GLU A 82 -10.67 -15.91 10.87
N LEU A 83 -10.94 -14.67 10.42
CA LEU A 83 -10.01 -13.91 9.59
C LEU A 83 -8.66 -13.75 10.28
N SER A 84 -7.67 -14.48 9.75
CA SER A 84 -6.29 -14.35 10.14
C SER A 84 -5.43 -13.90 8.96
N LEU A 85 -4.37 -13.16 9.26
CA LEU A 85 -3.52 -12.57 8.22
C LEU A 85 -2.58 -13.62 7.58
N ASP A 86 -2.43 -14.80 8.18
CA ASP A 86 -1.73 -15.95 7.61
C ASP A 86 -2.60 -16.75 6.62
N GLN A 87 -3.86 -16.36 6.42
CA GLN A 87 -4.76 -16.82 5.35
C GLN A 87 -4.91 -15.79 4.22
N ALA A 88 -3.94 -14.88 4.08
CA ALA A 88 -3.94 -13.82 3.10
C ALA A 88 -2.89 -14.03 2.00
N TYR A 89 -3.30 -13.85 0.74
CA TYR A 89 -2.53 -14.17 -0.47
C TYR A 89 -2.55 -13.04 -1.48
N VAL A 90 -1.69 -13.15 -2.48
CA VAL A 90 -1.70 -12.28 -3.66
C VAL A 90 -1.97 -13.14 -4.90
N GLY A 91 -3.18 -12.99 -5.44
CA GLY A 91 -3.58 -13.56 -6.73
C GLY A 91 -3.20 -12.64 -7.88
N TYR A 92 -3.25 -13.16 -9.10
CA TYR A 92 -2.92 -12.44 -10.33
C TYR A 92 -4.05 -12.49 -11.35
N ALA A 93 -4.36 -11.34 -11.96
CA ALA A 93 -5.29 -11.24 -13.08
C ALA A 93 -4.74 -10.28 -14.14
N GLU A 94 -5.18 -10.43 -15.38
CA GLU A 94 -4.77 -9.58 -16.49
C GLU A 94 -5.96 -9.06 -17.29
N SER A 95 -5.78 -7.92 -17.94
CA SER A 95 -6.81 -7.26 -18.72
C SER A 95 -6.20 -6.52 -19.91
N THR A 96 -7.01 -6.28 -20.93
CA THR A 96 -6.66 -5.41 -22.06
C THR A 96 -7.41 -4.08 -22.05
N ASP A 97 -8.45 -3.94 -21.22
CA ASP A 97 -9.32 -2.76 -21.14
C ASP A 97 -9.40 -2.12 -19.74
N GLY A 98 -8.92 -2.80 -18.71
CA GLY A 98 -8.89 -2.34 -17.32
C GLY A 98 -10.21 -2.51 -16.57
N THR A 99 -11.20 -3.16 -17.18
CA THR A 99 -12.54 -3.39 -16.62
C THR A 99 -12.96 -4.86 -16.61
N HIS A 100 -12.45 -5.68 -17.54
CA HIS A 100 -12.64 -7.12 -17.57
C HIS A 100 -11.29 -7.80 -17.33
N PHE A 101 -11.22 -8.63 -16.30
CA PHE A 101 -9.98 -9.29 -15.89
C PHE A 101 -10.08 -10.81 -16.02
N ASP A 102 -9.13 -11.40 -16.72
CA ASP A 102 -8.93 -12.84 -16.80
C ASP A 102 -8.01 -13.29 -15.66
N LYS A 103 -8.40 -14.38 -14.97
CA LYS A 103 -7.59 -15.02 -13.93
C LYS A 103 -6.98 -16.31 -14.48
N PRO A 104 -5.72 -16.28 -14.95
CA PRO A 104 -5.09 -17.50 -15.47
C PRO A 104 -4.78 -18.47 -14.33
N GLU A 105 -4.97 -19.77 -14.56
CA GLU A 105 -4.44 -20.80 -13.66
C GLU A 105 -2.92 -20.92 -13.86
N LEU A 106 -2.13 -20.62 -12.82
CA LEU A 106 -0.68 -20.44 -12.93
C LEU A 106 0.13 -21.62 -12.39
N LEU A 107 -0.44 -22.45 -11.51
CA LEU A 107 0.21 -23.69 -11.03
C LEU A 107 1.52 -23.48 -10.25
N LEU A 108 1.69 -22.31 -9.60
CA LEU A 108 2.96 -21.91 -8.99
C LEU A 108 3.09 -22.23 -7.50
N ILE A 109 2.05 -21.94 -6.72
CA ILE A 109 2.12 -21.95 -5.25
C ILE A 109 1.04 -22.90 -4.72
N ASP A 110 1.46 -23.85 -3.88
CA ASP A 110 0.54 -24.73 -3.17
C ASP A 110 -0.23 -23.91 -2.13
N GLU A 111 -1.55 -23.92 -2.24
CA GLU A 111 -2.43 -23.32 -1.26
C GLU A 111 -3.60 -24.26 -0.97
N GLY A 112 -3.67 -24.73 0.27
CA GLY A 112 -4.66 -25.72 0.68
C GLY A 112 -4.44 -27.11 0.05
N GLY A 113 -3.19 -27.46 -0.30
CA GLY A 113 -2.84 -28.76 -0.89
C GLY A 113 -3.06 -28.85 -2.40
N SER A 114 -3.21 -27.71 -3.08
CA SER A 114 -3.35 -27.64 -4.53
C SER A 114 -2.60 -26.44 -5.10
N THR A 115 -1.95 -26.63 -6.25
CA THR A 115 -1.39 -25.53 -7.05
C THR A 115 -2.35 -25.02 -8.11
N ALA A 116 -3.52 -25.65 -8.30
CA ALA A 116 -4.56 -25.24 -9.26
C ALA A 116 -5.21 -23.91 -8.85
N ASN A 117 -4.44 -22.84 -8.95
CA ASN A 117 -4.76 -21.47 -8.56
C ASN A 117 -3.85 -20.47 -9.29
N ASN A 118 -4.02 -19.18 -8.99
CA ASN A 118 -3.26 -18.07 -9.55
C ASN A 118 -2.48 -17.26 -8.49
N VAL A 119 -2.10 -17.88 -7.37
CA VAL A 119 -1.30 -17.23 -6.34
C VAL A 119 0.13 -17.09 -6.83
N VAL A 120 0.71 -15.89 -6.73
CA VAL A 120 2.00 -15.56 -7.37
C VAL A 120 3.13 -15.21 -6.39
N ILE A 121 2.83 -14.76 -5.18
CA ILE A 121 3.86 -14.41 -4.18
C ILE A 121 3.96 -15.50 -3.11
N PRO A 122 5.13 -16.15 -2.91
CA PRO A 122 5.29 -17.29 -2.00
C PRO A 122 5.40 -16.87 -0.52
N SER A 123 4.41 -16.10 -0.03
CA SER A 123 4.32 -15.61 1.35
C SER A 123 2.87 -15.26 1.68
N LYS A 124 2.53 -15.28 2.98
CA LYS A 124 1.25 -14.78 3.47
C LYS A 124 1.40 -13.28 3.74
N LEU A 125 0.74 -12.45 2.95
CA LEU A 125 0.96 -11.00 2.93
C LEU A 125 -0.29 -10.24 3.36
N GLY A 126 -0.12 -9.21 4.19
CA GLY A 126 -1.26 -8.35 4.55
C GLY A 126 -1.65 -7.34 3.49
N GLY A 127 -1.30 -7.57 2.22
CA GLY A 127 -1.50 -6.66 1.10
C GLY A 127 -0.47 -6.85 -0.02
N SER A 128 -0.66 -6.13 -1.12
CA SER A 128 0.25 -6.10 -2.28
C SER A 128 0.54 -4.66 -2.68
N SER A 129 1.81 -4.33 -2.94
CA SER A 129 2.30 -3.01 -3.37
C SER A 129 3.33 -3.19 -4.48
N VAL A 130 2.85 -3.62 -5.65
CA VAL A 130 3.70 -3.93 -6.82
C VAL A 130 4.10 -2.66 -7.56
N TRP A 131 5.37 -2.56 -7.90
CA TRP A 131 5.96 -1.48 -8.71
C TRP A 131 7.10 -2.01 -9.58
N ILE A 132 7.45 -1.25 -10.62
CA ILE A 132 8.57 -1.54 -11.52
C ILE A 132 9.77 -0.72 -11.09
N ASP A 133 10.89 -1.39 -10.88
CA ASP A 133 12.17 -0.77 -10.55
C ASP A 133 12.95 -0.45 -11.84
N PRO A 134 13.14 0.84 -12.20
CA PRO A 134 13.85 1.22 -13.40
C PRO A 134 15.37 0.97 -13.34
N HIS A 135 15.92 0.65 -12.16
CA HIS A 135 17.36 0.39 -11.97
C HIS A 135 17.65 -1.08 -11.64
N ALA A 136 16.62 -1.91 -11.51
CA ALA A 136 16.81 -3.34 -11.28
C ALA A 136 17.31 -4.04 -12.55
N PRO A 137 18.10 -5.12 -12.40
CA PRO A 137 18.37 -6.01 -13.52
C PRO A 137 17.07 -6.74 -13.93
N PRO A 138 16.95 -7.23 -15.18
CA PRO A 138 15.69 -7.75 -15.73
C PRO A 138 15.03 -8.87 -14.88
N GLU A 139 15.82 -9.71 -14.22
CA GLU A 139 15.37 -10.80 -13.33
C GLU A 139 14.65 -10.32 -12.06
N GLU A 140 14.68 -9.02 -11.82
CA GLU A 140 14.29 -8.36 -10.59
C GLU A 140 13.44 -7.11 -10.83
N ARG A 141 12.94 -6.94 -12.06
CA ARG A 141 12.21 -5.78 -12.58
C ARG A 141 11.04 -5.35 -11.69
N TYR A 142 10.18 -6.29 -11.31
CA TYR A 142 9.06 -6.02 -10.43
C TYR A 142 9.47 -6.20 -8.98
N LYS A 143 8.94 -5.33 -8.12
CA LYS A 143 9.16 -5.36 -6.68
C LYS A 143 7.82 -5.32 -5.96
N ASN A 144 7.77 -5.98 -4.81
CA ASN A 144 6.66 -5.89 -3.87
C ASN A 144 7.22 -5.90 -2.46
N GLN A 145 6.84 -4.93 -1.65
CA GLN A 145 7.20 -4.86 -0.24
C GLN A 145 5.94 -4.92 0.59
N SER A 146 5.93 -5.79 1.59
CA SER A 146 4.74 -6.02 2.41
C SER A 146 5.10 -6.59 3.77
N LYS A 147 4.19 -6.37 4.71
CA LYS A 147 4.23 -7.04 6.00
C LYS A 147 3.83 -8.50 5.81
N VAL A 148 4.66 -9.41 6.30
CA VAL A 148 4.44 -10.85 6.21
C VAL A 148 3.79 -11.39 7.47
N TYR A 149 2.96 -12.41 7.31
CA TYR A 149 2.20 -13.04 8.38
C TYR A 149 2.41 -14.56 8.46
N ASN A 150 3.34 -15.10 7.66
CA ASN A 150 3.84 -16.46 7.88
C ASN A 150 4.23 -16.65 9.36
N PRO A 151 3.80 -17.73 10.04
CA PRO A 151 4.02 -17.90 11.48
C PRO A 151 5.48 -17.72 11.94
N ASP A 152 6.45 -18.22 11.18
CA ASP A 152 7.86 -18.20 11.55
C ASP A 152 8.52 -16.81 11.46
N VAL A 153 7.94 -15.90 10.66
CA VAL A 153 8.51 -14.58 10.36
C VAL A 153 7.47 -13.47 10.53
N ALA A 154 6.40 -13.74 11.25
CA ALA A 154 5.25 -12.85 11.36
C ALA A 154 5.67 -11.43 11.79
N MET A 155 4.99 -10.44 11.22
CA MET A 155 5.21 -9.01 11.47
C MET A 155 6.53 -8.45 10.93
N GLN A 156 7.37 -9.26 10.27
CA GLN A 156 8.49 -8.73 9.49
C GLN A 156 7.98 -8.02 8.24
N PHE A 157 8.86 -7.21 7.65
CA PHE A 157 8.58 -6.52 6.40
C PHE A 157 9.54 -7.07 5.34
N HIS A 158 9.01 -7.72 4.32
CA HIS A 158 9.79 -8.39 3.29
C HIS A 158 9.56 -7.73 1.94
N MET A 159 10.61 -7.72 1.14
CA MET A 159 10.58 -7.40 -0.27
C MET A 159 10.74 -8.67 -1.09
N HIS A 160 9.90 -8.80 -2.11
CA HIS A 160 9.93 -9.83 -3.14
C HIS A 160 10.24 -9.17 -4.49
N SER A 161 10.76 -9.95 -5.41
CA SER A 161 11.06 -9.51 -6.77
C SER A 161 10.64 -10.52 -7.81
N SER A 162 10.36 -10.06 -9.03
CA SER A 162 9.98 -10.91 -10.15
C SER A 162 10.47 -10.31 -11.48
N PRO A 163 10.82 -11.14 -12.48
CA PRO A 163 11.11 -10.65 -13.84
C PRO A 163 9.86 -10.18 -14.60
N ASP A 164 8.73 -10.84 -14.35
CA ASP A 164 7.51 -10.75 -15.17
C ASP A 164 6.27 -10.35 -14.37
N GLY A 165 6.37 -10.29 -13.03
CA GLY A 165 5.25 -10.04 -12.15
C GLY A 165 4.43 -11.29 -11.82
N ILE A 166 4.86 -12.47 -12.29
CA ILE A 166 4.19 -13.76 -12.08
C ILE A 166 5.10 -14.69 -11.26
N HIS A 167 6.38 -14.77 -11.59
CA HIS A 167 7.35 -15.62 -10.91
C HIS A 167 8.10 -14.86 -9.82
N TRP A 168 7.54 -14.81 -8.62
CA TRP A 168 8.13 -14.06 -7.51
C TRP A 168 9.09 -14.89 -6.66
N LYS A 169 10.17 -14.25 -6.21
CA LYS A 169 11.11 -14.77 -5.21
C LYS A 169 11.26 -13.79 -4.05
N PHE A 170 11.53 -14.33 -2.86
CA PHE A 170 12.00 -13.50 -1.75
C PHE A 170 13.29 -12.79 -2.15
N LEU A 171 13.34 -11.47 -1.97
CA LEU A 171 14.53 -10.67 -2.24
C LEU A 171 15.28 -10.38 -0.94
N ARG A 172 14.59 -9.81 0.05
CA ARG A 172 15.18 -9.43 1.34
C ARG A 172 14.15 -9.05 2.39
N ARG A 173 14.58 -9.08 3.64
CA ARG A 173 13.88 -8.40 4.74
C ARG A 173 14.28 -6.93 4.75
N LEU A 174 13.29 -6.03 4.78
CA LEU A 174 13.53 -4.61 5.01
C LEU A 174 13.70 -4.36 6.51
N GLN A 175 14.73 -3.61 6.85
CA GLN A 175 15.01 -3.19 8.21
C GLN A 175 14.78 -1.69 8.32
N PHE A 176 14.04 -1.30 9.34
CA PHE A 176 13.70 0.09 9.54
C PHE A 176 13.76 0.46 11.02
N PRO A 177 13.89 1.77 11.36
CA PRO A 177 13.81 2.23 12.74
C PRO A 177 12.50 1.81 13.45
N HIS A 178 12.56 0.91 14.44
CA HIS A 178 11.35 0.31 15.03
C HIS A 178 10.32 1.30 15.62
N ARG A 179 10.73 2.51 16.01
CA ARG A 179 9.86 3.50 16.68
C ARG A 179 8.70 3.96 15.79
N GLY A 180 7.48 3.88 16.31
CA GLY A 180 6.26 4.29 15.58
C GLY A 180 5.56 3.20 14.75
N GLY A 181 6.15 2.00 14.60
CA GLY A 181 5.55 0.86 13.90
C GLY A 181 5.37 1.05 12.39
N TRP A 182 5.32 -0.04 11.62
CA TRP A 182 5.27 -0.04 10.15
C TRP A 182 3.99 -0.72 9.69
N ASP A 183 3.09 0.03 9.06
CA ASP A 183 1.76 -0.46 8.70
C ASP A 183 1.53 -0.45 7.19
N THR A 184 0.71 -1.38 6.71
CA THR A 184 0.38 -1.58 5.29
C THR A 184 -0.73 -0.61 4.89
N GLN A 185 -0.82 -0.05 3.68
CA GLN A 185 0.02 -0.24 2.49
C GLN A 185 1.23 0.71 2.51
N SER A 186 2.41 0.15 2.27
CA SER A 186 3.64 0.94 2.14
C SER A 186 4.07 0.94 0.68
N ILE A 187 4.45 2.09 0.15
CA ILE A 187 4.83 2.23 -1.27
C ILE A 187 6.29 2.61 -1.38
N VAL A 188 7.03 1.88 -2.22
CA VAL A 188 8.39 2.21 -2.65
C VAL A 188 8.37 2.52 -4.14
N PHE A 189 9.17 3.49 -4.57
CA PHE A 189 9.49 3.74 -5.98
C PHE A 189 10.83 4.48 -6.10
N TRP A 190 11.41 4.52 -7.29
CA TRP A 190 12.56 5.38 -7.60
C TRP A 190 12.11 6.81 -7.88
N ASP A 191 12.63 7.79 -7.13
CA ASP A 191 12.38 9.21 -7.36
C ASP A 191 13.54 9.81 -8.17
N PRO A 192 13.34 10.11 -9.48
CA PRO A 192 14.40 10.66 -10.32
C PRO A 192 14.77 12.11 -9.95
N ALA A 193 13.92 12.84 -9.21
CA ALA A 193 14.20 14.23 -8.85
C ALA A 193 15.30 14.34 -7.78
N ILE A 194 15.41 13.32 -6.92
CA ILE A 194 16.47 13.24 -5.90
C ILE A 194 17.49 12.14 -6.19
N GLY A 195 17.23 11.27 -7.17
CA GLY A 195 18.09 10.16 -7.53
C GLY A 195 18.21 9.12 -6.43
N ARG A 196 17.09 8.81 -5.74
CA ARG A 196 17.03 7.83 -4.64
C ARG A 196 15.70 7.09 -4.66
N TYR A 197 15.63 5.91 -4.03
CA TYR A 197 14.37 5.25 -3.72
C TYR A 197 13.67 5.99 -2.59
N VAL A 198 12.34 6.09 -2.67
CA VAL A 198 11.49 6.71 -1.65
C VAL A 198 10.47 5.70 -1.16
N LEU A 199 10.36 5.57 0.16
CA LEU A 199 9.36 4.75 0.84
C LEU A 199 8.36 5.65 1.56
N TYR A 200 7.08 5.53 1.24
CA TYR A 200 5.98 6.04 2.04
C TYR A 200 5.35 4.91 2.86
N THR A 201 5.20 5.12 4.15
CA THR A 201 4.58 4.16 5.07
C THR A 201 3.99 4.91 6.27
N ARG A 202 3.21 4.22 7.08
CA ARG A 202 2.51 4.84 8.21
C ARG A 202 3.40 4.83 9.45
N ARG A 203 3.20 5.82 10.30
CA ARG A 203 3.81 5.94 11.62
C ARG A 203 2.73 6.29 12.63
N TRP A 204 2.60 5.47 13.66
CA TRP A 204 1.75 5.75 14.80
C TRP A 204 2.32 6.89 15.64
N VAL A 205 1.45 7.79 16.06
CA VAL A 205 1.66 8.69 17.19
C VAL A 205 0.81 8.16 18.33
N ALA A 206 1.44 7.34 19.18
CA ALA A 206 0.81 6.73 20.32
C ALA A 206 1.85 6.27 21.34
N LYS A 207 1.47 6.28 22.62
CA LYS A 207 2.32 5.84 23.73
C LYS A 207 2.77 4.38 23.60
N ARG A 208 1.88 3.48 23.18
CA ARG A 208 2.20 2.06 22.89
C ARG A 208 3.28 1.86 21.80
N HIS A 209 3.50 2.88 20.96
CA HIS A 209 4.52 2.88 19.91
C HIS A 209 5.73 3.77 20.24
N THR A 210 5.81 4.22 21.51
CA THR A 210 6.85 5.09 22.08
C THR A 210 7.02 6.42 21.32
N THR A 211 5.98 6.88 20.63
CA THR A 211 5.99 8.09 19.79
C THR A 211 5.19 9.25 20.35
N ALA A 212 4.52 9.05 21.49
CA ALA A 212 3.77 10.06 22.21
C ALA A 212 3.84 9.78 23.73
N GLU A 213 3.55 10.78 24.55
CA GLU A 213 3.61 10.68 26.03
C GLU A 213 2.23 10.46 26.67
N GLY A 214 1.17 10.92 25.99
CA GLY A 214 -0.21 10.86 26.44
C GLY A 214 -1.02 9.75 25.79
N ASN A 215 -2.32 10.01 25.70
CA ASN A 215 -3.29 9.14 25.03
C ASN A 215 -3.50 9.47 23.54
N GLU A 216 -2.51 10.06 22.87
CA GLU A 216 -2.51 10.18 21.41
C GLU A 216 -2.69 8.81 20.77
N ASN A 217 -3.54 8.77 19.75
CA ASN A 217 -3.83 7.54 19.04
C ASN A 217 -4.24 7.86 17.60
N TYR A 218 -3.28 8.23 16.76
CA TYR A 218 -3.52 8.49 15.35
C TYR A 218 -2.33 8.06 14.50
N ARG A 219 -2.54 7.94 13.19
CA ARG A 219 -1.49 7.63 12.23
C ARG A 219 -1.07 8.88 11.46
N THR A 220 0.18 8.88 11.06
CA THR A 220 0.79 9.86 10.17
C THR A 220 1.40 9.12 8.99
N VAL A 221 1.63 9.82 7.88
CA VAL A 221 2.45 9.28 6.78
C VAL A 221 3.88 9.74 6.98
N ARG A 222 4.81 8.80 6.95
CA ARG A 222 6.24 9.07 6.92
C ARG A 222 6.86 8.67 5.60
N ARG A 223 7.93 9.37 5.27
CA ARG A 223 8.78 9.16 4.12
C ARG A 223 10.17 8.77 4.57
N LEU A 224 10.80 7.81 3.89
CA LEU A 224 12.20 7.44 4.01
C LEU A 224 12.85 7.40 2.63
N GLU A 225 14.17 7.54 2.59
CA GLU A 225 14.95 7.47 1.36
C GLU A 225 15.98 6.35 1.43
N SER A 226 16.38 5.81 0.29
CA SER A 226 17.42 4.78 0.20
C SER A 226 18.14 4.83 -1.14
N ASP A 227 19.43 4.51 -1.16
CA ASP A 227 20.20 4.36 -2.40
C ASP A 227 20.21 2.92 -2.92
N ASP A 228 19.92 1.93 -2.06
CA ASP A 228 20.20 0.51 -2.31
C ASP A 228 19.06 -0.46 -1.91
N LEU A 229 17.92 0.08 -1.46
CA LEU A 229 16.78 -0.67 -0.90
C LEU A 229 17.15 -1.51 0.34
N VAL A 230 18.28 -1.25 0.98
CA VAL A 230 18.73 -1.88 2.22
C VAL A 230 18.74 -0.85 3.34
N ASN A 231 19.45 0.25 3.12
CA ASN A 231 19.70 1.29 4.09
C ASN A 231 18.69 2.41 3.86
N TRP A 232 17.84 2.65 4.86
CA TRP A 232 16.79 3.66 4.82
C TRP A 232 17.13 4.81 5.77
N ASP A 233 17.25 6.02 5.23
CA ASP A 233 17.56 7.24 5.97
C ASP A 233 16.54 8.35 5.68
N ASN A 234 16.86 9.58 6.10
CA ASN A 234 16.05 10.79 5.87
C ASN A 234 14.57 10.65 6.29
N GLN A 235 14.32 9.91 7.37
CA GLN A 235 12.96 9.69 7.86
C GLN A 235 12.29 11.00 8.30
N LYS A 236 11.16 11.33 7.68
CA LYS A 236 10.36 12.52 8.02
C LYS A 236 8.87 12.19 7.99
N THR A 237 8.09 12.81 8.87
CA THR A 237 6.63 12.83 8.74
C THR A 237 6.26 13.85 7.65
N VAL A 238 5.44 13.44 6.69
CA VAL A 238 5.06 14.26 5.51
C VAL A 238 3.57 14.57 5.46
N MET A 239 2.77 13.85 6.24
CA MET A 239 1.34 14.12 6.42
C MET A 239 0.94 13.72 7.83
N TRP A 240 0.18 14.56 8.50
CA TRP A 240 -0.31 14.37 9.86
C TRP A 240 -1.68 15.04 10.01
N PRO A 241 -2.51 14.58 10.95
CA PRO A 241 -3.78 15.23 11.19
C PRO A 241 -3.61 16.61 11.81
N ASP A 242 -4.42 17.55 11.34
CA ASP A 242 -4.58 18.85 11.97
C ASP A 242 -5.67 18.82 13.06
N GLU A 243 -6.02 19.99 13.61
CA GLU A 243 -7.04 20.09 14.66
C GLU A 243 -8.44 19.70 14.18
N ALA A 244 -8.79 19.99 12.92
CA ALA A 244 -10.08 19.65 12.35
C ALA A 244 -10.17 18.13 12.12
N ASP A 245 -9.12 17.53 11.58
CA ASP A 245 -8.99 16.08 11.45
C ASP A 245 -9.18 15.41 12.81
N LEU A 246 -8.41 15.82 13.82
CA LEU A 246 -8.49 15.23 15.17
C LEU A 246 -9.85 15.42 15.86
N ALA A 247 -10.63 16.42 15.44
CA ALA A 247 -11.97 16.70 15.93
C ALA A 247 -13.10 15.99 15.14
N THR A 248 -12.78 15.25 14.07
CA THR A 248 -13.77 14.66 13.16
C THR A 248 -14.72 13.67 13.85
N TYR A 249 -14.20 12.91 14.82
CA TYR A 249 -14.99 11.95 15.59
C TYR A 249 -15.07 12.39 17.05
N GLU A 250 -16.28 12.35 17.62
CA GLU A 250 -16.44 12.48 19.08
C GLU A 250 -15.72 11.31 19.75
N THR A 251 -14.62 11.61 20.45
CA THR A 251 -13.93 10.62 21.26
C THR A 251 -14.43 10.73 22.69
N GLY A 252 -14.88 9.64 23.30
CA GLY A 252 -15.35 9.62 24.69
C GLY A 252 -14.26 9.91 25.74
N ALA A 253 -13.03 10.19 25.31
CA ALA A 253 -11.90 10.55 26.15
C ALA A 253 -11.14 11.74 25.52
N PRO A 254 -11.03 12.90 26.20
CA PRO A 254 -10.21 14.02 25.74
C PRO A 254 -8.72 13.66 25.71
N LEU A 255 -7.93 14.43 24.97
CA LEU A 255 -6.46 14.35 24.98
C LEU A 255 -5.93 14.64 26.40
N ASP A 256 -5.21 13.69 26.98
CA ASP A 256 -4.63 13.80 28.33
C ASP A 256 -3.24 13.14 28.37
N PRO A 257 -2.17 13.91 28.68
CA PRO A 257 -0.81 13.39 28.78
C PRO A 257 -0.60 12.40 29.95
N THR A 258 -1.51 12.37 30.91
CA THR A 258 -1.47 11.50 32.09
C THR A 258 -2.36 10.27 31.97
N ALA A 259 -3.20 10.21 30.93
CA ALA A 259 -4.13 9.11 30.71
C ALA A 259 -3.42 7.79 30.34
N PRO A 260 -4.08 6.63 30.60
CA PRO A 260 -3.53 5.31 30.28
C PRO A 260 -3.29 5.14 28.78
N GLU A 261 -2.31 4.28 28.43
CA GLU A 261 -1.77 4.16 27.06
C GLU A 261 -2.76 3.66 25.99
N LYS A 262 -3.92 3.16 26.41
CA LYS A 262 -4.97 2.58 25.58
C LYS A 262 -6.35 3.00 26.07
N PRO A 263 -6.79 4.26 25.88
CA PRO A 263 -8.20 4.57 26.10
C PRO A 263 -8.99 3.85 25.01
N TYR A 264 -9.65 2.75 25.38
CA TYR A 264 -10.51 1.96 24.48
C TYR A 264 -11.64 2.78 23.83
N GLY A 265 -11.84 4.05 24.23
CA GLY A 265 -12.84 4.97 23.68
C GLY A 265 -12.33 6.04 22.70
N ARG A 266 -11.05 6.01 22.28
CA ARG A 266 -10.53 6.95 21.27
C ARG A 266 -10.35 6.27 19.92
N THR A 267 -11.32 6.47 19.03
CA THR A 267 -11.24 6.03 17.62
C THR A 267 -9.99 6.62 16.98
N PRO A 268 -9.11 5.80 16.37
CA PRO A 268 -7.93 6.32 15.72
C PRO A 268 -8.33 7.12 14.47
N MET A 269 -7.68 8.27 14.26
CA MET A 269 -7.68 8.92 12.95
C MET A 269 -6.71 8.19 12.04
N ASP A 270 -7.25 7.61 10.97
CA ASP A 270 -6.53 6.81 9.98
C ASP A 270 -6.59 7.50 8.61
N TYR A 271 -5.42 7.80 8.02
CA TYR A 271 -5.32 8.18 6.62
C TYR A 271 -5.13 6.94 5.75
N TYR A 272 -6.13 6.65 4.92
CA TYR A 272 -6.01 5.70 3.83
C TYR A 272 -5.65 6.45 2.56
N GLY A 273 -4.34 6.62 2.31
CA GLY A 273 -3.87 7.11 1.02
C GLY A 273 -3.81 5.96 0.02
N ALA A 274 -4.61 6.01 -1.04
CA ALA A 274 -4.31 5.31 -2.29
C ALA A 274 -3.34 6.22 -3.07
N SER A 275 -2.12 5.75 -3.33
CA SER A 275 -1.18 6.51 -4.15
C SER A 275 -1.26 5.99 -5.58
N VAL A 276 -1.79 6.81 -6.49
CA VAL A 276 -1.75 6.55 -7.92
C VAL A 276 -0.41 7.06 -8.43
N PHE A 277 0.51 6.15 -8.73
CA PHE A 277 1.76 6.50 -9.41
C PHE A 277 1.55 6.39 -10.92
N LYS A 278 2.22 7.26 -11.65
CA LYS A 278 2.29 7.24 -13.11
C LYS A 278 3.72 6.98 -13.54
#